data_AF-A0A399Q9A1-F1
#
_entry.id   AF-A0A399Q9A1-F1
#
_cell.length_a   1.000
_cell.length_b   1.000
_cell.length_c   1.000
_cell.angle_alpha   90.00
_cell.angle_beta   90.00
_cell.angle_gamma   90.00
#
_symmetry.space_group_name_H-M   'P 1'
#
loop_
_entity.id
_entity.type
_entity.pdbx_description
1 polymer ?
#
loop_
_entity_poly.entity_id
_entity_poly.type
_entity_poly.pdbx_seq_one_letter_code
_entity_poly.pdbx_strand_id
1 'polypeptide(L)' 'MPDLDPRLVALYDGDNPDGPDHDFDRALAEEVGARSVLDLGCGTGMLTVSLATAGRRVVGVDPSAAMLDVARGRPGG' A
#
# COMPACT_ATOMS: atom_id res chain seq x y z
N MET A 1 -13.20 -11.87 -12.89
CA MET A 1 -12.41 -10.88 -13.65
C MET A 1 -11.00 -11.44 -13.75
N PRO A 2 -10.35 -11.42 -14.92
CA PRO A 2 -8.94 -11.81 -15.00
C PRO A 2 -8.10 -10.87 -14.12
N ASP A 3 -7.01 -11.40 -13.56
CA ASP A 3 -6.04 -10.62 -12.78
C ASP A 3 -5.29 -9.61 -13.68
N LEU A 4 -4.57 -8.66 -13.08
CA LEU A 4 -3.76 -7.69 -13.82
C LEU A 4 -2.59 -8.36 -14.56
N ASP A 5 -2.26 -7.83 -15.74
CA ASP A 5 -1.08 -8.25 -16.50
C ASP A 5 0.19 -7.92 -15.69
N PRO A 6 1.08 -8.90 -15.40
CA PRO A 6 2.30 -8.67 -14.64
C PRO A 6 3.20 -7.56 -15.22
N ARG A 7 3.14 -7.32 -16.53
CA ARG A 7 3.90 -6.25 -17.19
C ARG A 7 3.40 -4.86 -16.80
N LEU A 8 2.11 -4.70 -16.52
CA LEU A 8 1.55 -3.45 -16.01
C LEU A 8 1.90 -3.27 -14.53
N VAL A 9 1.81 -4.35 -13.74
CA VAL A 9 2.19 -4.33 -12.32
C VAL A 9 3.64 -3.91 -12.15
N ALA A 10 4.55 -4.40 -13.00
CA ALA A 10 5.97 -4.06 -12.95
C ALA A 10 6.29 -2.57 -13.22
N LEU A 11 5.38 -1.83 -13.87
CA LEU A 11 5.52 -0.40 -14.14
C LEU A 11 4.81 0.47 -13.09
N TYR A 12 3.93 -0.13 -12.28
CA TYR A 12 2.94 0.60 -11.48
C TYR A 12 3.56 1.62 -10.53
N ASP A 13 4.57 1.23 -9.75
CA ASP A 13 5.27 2.13 -8.82
C ASP A 13 6.01 3.28 -9.54
N GLY A 14 6.43 3.06 -10.79
CA GLY A 14 7.08 4.08 -11.60
C GLY A 14 6.09 5.11 -12.15
N ASP A 15 4.91 4.66 -12.57
CA ASP A 15 3.84 5.52 -13.07
C ASP A 15 3.06 6.20 -11.93
N ASN A 16 3.02 5.58 -10.74
CA ASN A 16 2.32 6.04 -9.54
C ASN A 16 3.28 6.06 -8.34
N PRO A 17 4.26 6.98 -8.34
CA PRO A 17 5.25 7.06 -7.27
C PRO A 17 4.67 7.63 -5.97
N ASP A 18 5.43 7.50 -4.87
CA ASP A 18 5.10 8.16 -3.60
C ASP A 18 4.93 9.68 -3.79
N GLY A 19 3.89 10.26 -3.19
CA GLY A 19 3.48 11.61 -3.50
C GLY A 19 2.63 12.31 -2.43
N PRO A 20 2.08 13.50 -2.75
CA PRO A 20 1.33 14.33 -1.82
C PRO A 20 0.06 13.68 -1.25
N ASP A 21 -0.53 12.74 -1.97
CA ASP A 21 -1.65 11.92 -1.52
C ASP A 21 -1.24 10.96 -0.39
N HIS A 22 -0.14 10.24 -0.57
CA HIS A 22 0.41 9.40 0.51
C HIS A 22 0.87 10.23 1.71
N ASP A 23 1.44 11.42 1.50
CA ASP A 23 1.78 12.36 2.58
C ASP A 23 0.55 12.72 3.42
N PHE A 24 -0.57 13.01 2.75
CA PHE A 24 -1.83 13.31 3.42
C PHE A 24 -2.30 12.15 4.29
N ASP A 25 -2.32 10.93 3.76
CA ASP A 25 -2.78 9.75 4.51
C ASP A 25 -1.88 9.45 5.72
N ARG A 26 -0.56 9.58 5.56
CA ARG A 26 0.40 9.45 6.67
C ARG A 26 0.16 10.50 7.75
N ALA A 27 0.03 11.76 7.35
CA ALA A 27 -0.23 12.86 8.29
C ALA A 27 -1.55 12.67 9.03
N LEU A 28 -2.61 12.28 8.32
CA LEU A 28 -3.92 12.01 8.91
C LEU A 28 -3.85 10.86 9.91
N ALA A 29 -3.15 9.77 9.58
CA ALA A 29 -2.98 8.62 10.48
C ALA A 29 -2.26 9.01 11.78
N GLU A 30 -1.28 9.92 11.72
CA GLU A 30 -0.63 10.50 12.90
C GLU A 30 -1.56 11.43 13.68
N GLU A 31 -2.25 12.36 13.00
CA GLU A 31 -3.15 13.34 13.60
C GLU A 31 -4.25 12.68 14.44
N VAL A 32 -4.86 11.62 13.91
CA VAL A 32 -5.92 10.90 14.61
C VAL A 32 -5.39 9.84 15.59
N GLY A 33 -4.06 9.69 15.71
CA GLY A 33 -3.44 8.67 16.55
C GLY A 33 -3.87 7.25 16.17
N ALA A 34 -3.99 6.96 14.88
CA ALA A 34 -4.47 5.67 14.40
C ALA A 34 -3.59 4.53 14.92
N ARG A 35 -4.21 3.51 15.51
CA ARG A 35 -3.51 2.26 15.94
C ARG A 35 -3.79 1.08 15.02
N SER A 36 -4.85 1.18 14.22
CA SER A 36 -5.27 0.16 13.25
C SER A 36 -5.73 0.84 11.97
N VAL A 37 -5.17 0.43 10.83
CA VAL A 37 -5.54 0.95 9.49
C VAL A 37 -5.84 -0.21 8.55
N LEU A 38 -6.88 -0.04 7.73
CA LEU A 38 -7.21 -0.92 6.61
C LEU A 38 -7.00 -0.13 5.33
N ASP A 39 -6.07 -0.59 4.50
CA ASP A 39 -5.77 -0.03 3.18
C ASP A 39 -6.51 -0.85 2.12
N LEU A 40 -7.55 -0.26 1.54
CA LEU A 40 -8.45 -0.89 0.58
C LEU A 40 -8.03 -0.57 -0.85
N GLY A 41 -7.65 -1.59 -1.62
CA GLY A 41 -7.00 -1.40 -2.91
C GLY A 41 -5.51 -1.09 -2.73
N CYS A 42 -4.84 -1.83 -1.85
CA CYS A 42 -3.47 -1.51 -1.44
C CYS A 42 -2.43 -1.64 -2.57
N GLY A 43 -2.79 -2.25 -3.70
CA GLY A 43 -1.92 -2.41 -4.86
C GLY A 43 -0.60 -3.08 -4.49
N THR A 44 0.49 -2.47 -4.94
CA THR A 44 1.88 -2.90 -4.66
C THR A 44 2.33 -2.64 -3.21
N GLY A 45 1.45 -2.15 -2.35
CA GLY A 45 1.68 -1.99 -0.92
C GLY A 45 2.55 -0.79 -0.53
N MET A 46 2.81 0.15 -1.44
CA MET A 46 3.71 1.30 -1.18
C MET A 46 3.24 2.14 0.02
N LEU A 47 1.98 2.60 -0.01
CA LEU A 47 1.39 3.35 1.10
C LEU A 47 1.26 2.46 2.33
N THR A 48 0.73 1.24 2.18
CA THR A 48 0.48 0.28 3.26
C THR A 48 1.68 0.08 4.18
N VAL A 49 2.86 -0.19 3.61
CA VAL A 49 4.06 -0.42 4.42
C VAL A 49 4.58 0.87 5.07
N SER A 50 4.35 2.02 4.44
CA SER A 50 4.76 3.32 5.00
C SER A 50 3.87 3.78 6.16
N LEU A 51 2.61 3.32 6.20
CA LEU A 51 1.69 3.55 7.31
C LEU A 51 2.05 2.68 8.53
N ALA A 52 2.81 1.59 8.36
CA ALA A 52 3.19 0.72 9.45
C ALA A 52 4.30 1.34 10.30
N THR A 53 3.96 1.75 11.52
CA THR A 53 4.90 2.31 12.50
C THR A 53 4.87 1.50 13.80
N ALA A 54 5.82 1.75 14.70
CA ALA A 54 5.82 1.14 16.02
C ALA A 54 4.54 1.52 16.78
N GLY A 55 3.61 0.57 16.92
CA GLY A 55 2.32 0.78 17.60
C GLY A 55 1.11 0.96 16.67
N ARG A 56 1.32 0.99 15.34
CA ARG A 56 0.23 0.98 14.35
C ARG A 56 0.24 -0.33 13.55
N ARG A 57 -0.86 -1.06 13.59
CA ARG A 57 -1.10 -2.23 12.74
C ARG A 57 -1.79 -1.81 11.46
N VAL A 58 -1.27 -2.23 10.31
CA VAL A 58 -1.87 -1.97 9.00
C VAL A 58 -2.22 -3.30 8.33
N VAL A 59 -3.36 -3.36 7.66
CA VAL A 59 -3.76 -4.49 6.82
C VAL A 59 -4.05 -3.95 5.43
N GLY A 60 -3.31 -4.44 4.43
CA GLY A 60 -3.59 -4.17 3.01
C GLY A 60 -4.52 -5.24 2.43
N VAL A 61 -5.46 -4.82 1.60
CA VAL A 61 -6.36 -5.70 0.84
C VAL A 61 -6.39 -5.24 -0.62
N ASP A 62 -6.17 -6.17 -1.54
CA ASP A 62 -6.32 -5.92 -2.97
C ASP A 62 -6.91 -7.18 -3.65
N PRO A 63 -7.83 -7.05 -4.62
CA PRO A 63 -8.33 -8.21 -5.37
C PRO A 63 -7.29 -8.83 -6.32
N SER A 64 -6.22 -8.11 -6.69
CA SER A 64 -5.20 -8.60 -7.61
C SER A 64 -4.12 -9.40 -6.87
N ALA A 65 -3.98 -10.68 -7.22
CA ALA A 65 -2.92 -11.50 -6.66
C ALA A 65 -1.55 -11.01 -7.14
N ALA A 66 -1.44 -10.61 -8.41
CA ALA A 66 -0.21 -10.04 -8.97
C ALA A 66 0.27 -8.79 -8.22
N MET A 67 -0.63 -7.88 -7.82
CA MET A 67 -0.28 -6.73 -6.98
C MET A 67 0.17 -7.16 -5.58
N LEU A 68 -0.57 -8.09 -4.95
CA LEU A 68 -0.25 -8.59 -3.61
C LEU A 68 1.10 -9.33 -3.54
N ASP A 69 1.52 -9.99 -4.61
CA ASP A 69 2.83 -10.64 -4.66
C ASP A 69 3.98 -9.62 -4.61
N VAL A 70 3.81 -8.44 -5.23
CA VAL A 70 4.74 -7.31 -5.08
C VAL A 70 4.67 -6.74 -3.67
N ALA A 71 3.46 -6.52 -3.13
CA ALA A 71 3.26 -5.97 -1.80
C ALA A 71 3.95 -6.81 -0.71
N ARG A 72 3.78 -8.14 -0.74
CA ARG A 72 4.42 -9.08 0.20
C ARG A 72 5.94 -9.14 0.03
N GLY A 73 6.46 -8.84 -1.16
CA GLY A 73 7.90 -8.79 -1.42
C GLY A 73 8.56 -7.49 -0.96
N ARG A 74 7.77 -6.46 -0.65
CA ARG A 74 8.27 -5.16 -0.22
C ARG A 74 8.83 -5.24 1.21
N PRO A 75 9.92 -4.53 1.54
CA PRO A 75 10.39 -4.47 2.92
C PRO A 75 9.29 -3.99 3.87
N GLY A 76 8.93 -4.81 4.85
CA GLY A 76 7.84 -4.55 5.80
C GLY A 76 6.46 -5.06 5.38
N GLY A 77 6.35 -5.72 4.22
CA GLY A 77 5.14 -6.40 3.73
C GLY A 77 4.96 -7.84 4.22
#